data_AF-A0A7I7R3C3-F1
#
_entry.id   AF-A0A7I7R3C3-F1
#
_cell.length_a   1.000
_cell.length_b   1.000
_cell.length_c   1.000
_cell.angle_alpha   90.00
_cell.angle_beta   90.00
_cell.angle_gamma   90.00
#
_symmetry.space_group_name_H-M   'P 1'
#
loop_
_entity.id
_entity.type
_entity.pdbx_description
1 polymer ?
#
loop_
_entity_poly.entity_id
_entity_poly.type
_entity_poly.pdbx_seq_one_letter_code
_entity_poly.pdbx_strand_id
1 'polypeptide(L)'
;MRPDNRLSDAPMTPVTCASCGARVLVRKSSWEQTSVQWNGAAVARCQERPRQGECRVSTSTDGTLLRPAPFLVCPMLRASIEQAASMGSVPVLDEL
;
A
#
# COMPACT_ATOMS: atom_id res chain seq x y z
N MET A 1 -20.01 13.60 22.26
CA MET A 1 -19.27 13.31 21.02
C MET A 1 -17.87 12.84 21.42
N ARG A 2 -17.57 11.54 21.29
CA ARG A 2 -16.20 11.03 21.46
C ARG A 2 -15.46 11.32 20.15
N PRO A 3 -14.36 12.09 20.14
CA PRO A 3 -13.58 12.23 18.93
C PRO A 3 -12.97 10.86 18.62
N ASP A 4 -13.55 10.15 17.65
CA ASP A 4 -13.04 8.88 17.15
C ASP A 4 -11.83 9.15 16.25
N ASN A 5 -10.73 9.65 16.84
CA ASN A 5 -9.53 9.95 16.09
C ASN A 5 -8.62 8.71 16.00
N ARG A 6 -9.15 7.60 15.46
CA ARG A 6 -8.40 6.34 15.25
C ARG A 6 -7.20 6.50 14.30
N LEU A 7 -7.09 7.67 13.65
CA LEU A 7 -5.93 8.11 12.87
C LEU A 7 -4.77 8.60 13.75
N SER A 8 -5.03 9.11 14.97
CA SER A 8 -3.99 9.51 15.94
C SER A 8 -3.35 8.33 16.68
N ASP A 9 -3.99 7.18 16.66
CA ASP A 9 -3.65 6.08 17.57
C ASP A 9 -2.38 5.30 17.16
N ALA A 10 -1.85 5.53 15.95
CA ALA A 10 -0.65 4.84 15.50
C ALA A 10 0.17 5.61 14.47
N PRO A 11 1.50 5.75 14.69
CA PRO A 11 2.39 6.41 13.75
C PRO A 11 2.52 5.61 12.46
N MET A 12 2.40 6.28 11.30
CA MET A 12 2.76 5.65 10.03
C MET A 12 4.29 5.56 9.93
N THR A 13 4.79 4.39 9.57
CA THR A 13 6.22 4.10 9.48
C THR A 13 6.68 4.15 8.02
N PRO A 14 7.80 4.82 7.71
CA PRO A 14 8.33 4.82 6.34
C PRO A 14 8.90 3.46 5.95
N VAL A 15 8.46 2.93 4.80
CA VAL A 15 9.00 1.72 4.17
C VAL A 15 9.47 2.05 2.76
N THR A 16 10.66 1.56 2.40
CA THR A 16 11.22 1.73 1.05
C THR A 16 11.14 0.40 0.31
N CYS A 17 10.59 0.42 -0.91
CA CYS A 17 10.59 -0.75 -1.77
C CYS A 17 12.03 -1.10 -2.18
N ALA A 18 12.44 -2.35 -1.98
CA ALA A 18 13.78 -2.83 -2.34
C ALA A 18 14.06 -2.82 -3.86
N SER A 19 13.01 -2.85 -4.70
CA SER A 19 13.15 -2.91 -6.16
C SER A 19 13.06 -1.52 -6.82
N CYS A 20 11.96 -0.79 -6.61
CA CYS A 20 11.76 0.51 -7.27
C CYS A 20 12.25 1.72 -6.46
N GLY A 21 12.65 1.54 -5.20
CA GLY A 21 13.10 2.64 -4.33
C GLY A 21 11.99 3.63 -3.93
N ALA A 22 10.72 3.31 -4.18
CA ALA A 22 9.60 4.13 -3.72
C ALA A 22 9.52 4.09 -2.19
N ARG A 23 9.50 5.26 -1.55
CA ARG A 23 9.37 5.41 -0.09
C ARG A 23 7.96 5.85 0.27
N VAL A 24 7.20 4.93 0.86
CA VAL A 24 5.81 5.12 1.28
C VAL A 24 5.71 5.14 2.80
N LEU A 25 4.62 5.69 3.33
CA LEU A 25 4.28 5.58 4.75
C LEU A 25 3.29 4.44 4.93
N VAL A 26 3.51 3.58 5.91
CA VAL A 26 2.75 2.35 6.10
C VAL A 26 2.30 2.22 7.54
N ARG A 27 1.08 1.74 7.72
CA ARG A 27 0.52 1.35 9.02
C ARG A 27 -0.13 -0.02 8.86
N LYS A 28 0.17 -0.95 9.76
CA LYS A 28 -0.56 -2.22 9.85
C LYS A 28 -1.50 -2.19 11.05
N SER A 29 -2.79 -2.30 10.79
CA SER A 29 -3.78 -2.46 11.87
C SER A 29 -3.82 -3.90 12.34
N SER A 30 -3.66 -4.86 11.42
CA SER A 30 -3.48 -6.29 11.68
C SER A 30 -2.52 -6.87 10.63
N TRP A 31 -2.25 -8.17 10.67
CA TRP A 31 -1.45 -8.85 9.65
C TRP A 31 -2.06 -8.75 8.25
N GLU A 32 -3.38 -8.86 8.12
CA GLU A 32 -4.07 -8.72 6.83
C GLU A 32 -4.41 -7.26 6.47
N GLN A 33 -4.51 -6.35 7.44
CA GLN A 33 -4.95 -4.96 7.22
C GLN A 33 -3.78 -3.98 7.18
N THR A 34 -3.49 -3.44 5.99
CA THR A 34 -2.40 -2.47 5.77
C THR A 34 -2.92 -1.19 5.13
N SER A 35 -2.67 -0.05 5.77
CA SER A 35 -2.85 1.28 5.21
C SER A 35 -1.52 1.80 4.64
N VAL A 36 -1.53 2.21 3.37
CA VAL A 36 -0.35 2.75 2.69
C VAL A 36 -0.64 4.15 2.17
N GLN A 37 0.17 5.11 2.60
CA GLN A 37 0.12 6.48 2.11
C GLN A 37 1.29 6.75 1.16
N TRP A 38 0.91 7.16 -0.04
CA TRP A 38 1.83 7.50 -1.12
C TRP A 38 2.07 9.02 -1.17
N ASN A 39 3.30 9.40 -1.49
CA ASN A 39 3.65 10.78 -1.84
C ASN A 39 4.01 10.87 -3.34
N GLY A 40 4.09 12.10 -3.87
CA GLY A 40 4.36 12.31 -5.30
C GLY A 40 5.68 11.68 -5.77
N ALA A 41 6.74 11.72 -4.94
CA ALA A 41 8.02 11.11 -5.26
C ALA A 41 7.95 9.58 -5.34
N ALA A 42 7.22 8.94 -4.43
CA ALA A 42 6.99 7.51 -4.43
C ALA A 42 6.18 7.09 -5.67
N VAL A 43 5.12 7.83 -5.99
CA VAL A 43 4.31 7.60 -7.19
C VAL A 43 5.17 7.68 -8.45
N ALA A 44 6.06 8.66 -8.56
CA ALA A 44 6.96 8.82 -9.71
C ALA A 44 8.01 7.70 -9.84
N ARG A 45 8.40 7.03 -8.74
CA ARG A 45 9.38 5.96 -8.75
C ARG A 45 8.81 4.58 -9.10
N CYS A 46 7.54 4.33 -8.77
CA CYS A 46 6.93 3.03 -8.98
C CYS A 46 6.43 2.88 -10.42
N GLN A 47 7.22 2.23 -11.28
CA GLN A 47 6.88 2.02 -12.71
C GLN A 47 5.64 1.13 -12.92
N GLU A 48 5.35 0.22 -11.99
CA GLU A 48 4.17 -0.66 -12.05
C GLU A 48 2.87 0.07 -11.71
N ARG A 49 2.95 1.25 -11.10
CA ARG A 49 1.76 2.03 -10.77
C ARG A 49 1.28 2.72 -12.04
N PRO A 50 0.04 2.45 -12.52
CA PRO A 50 -0.50 3.17 -13.66
C PRO A 50 -0.53 4.67 -13.35
N ARG A 51 -0.15 5.49 -14.33
CA ARG A 51 -0.23 6.95 -14.20
C ARG A 51 -1.70 7.33 -14.02
N GLN A 52 -1.93 8.40 -13.27
CA GLN A 52 -3.28 8.93 -13.06
C GLN A 52 -3.96 9.12 -14.43
N GLY A 53 -5.08 8.42 -14.67
CA GLY A 53 -5.82 8.45 -15.94
C GLY A 53 -5.66 7.21 -16.83
N GLU A 54 -4.73 6.30 -16.53
CA GLU A 54 -4.56 5.05 -17.28
C GLU A 54 -5.53 3.98 -16.74
N CYS A 55 -6.73 3.89 -17.33
CA CYS A 55 -7.64 2.76 -17.10
C CYS A 55 -7.12 1.54 -17.86
N ARG A 56 -6.56 0.57 -17.14
CA ARG A 56 -6.20 -0.72 -17.73
C ARG A 56 -7.46 -1.56 -17.92
N VAL A 57 -8.12 -1.43 -19.06
CA VAL A 57 -9.33 -2.21 -19.35
C VAL A 57 -8.90 -3.65 -19.65
N SER A 58 -9.46 -4.60 -18.91
CA SER A 58 -9.33 -6.02 -19.21
C SER A 58 -10.67 -6.54 -19.72
N THR A 59 -10.67 -7.42 -20.71
CA THR A 59 -11.87 -8.09 -21.21
C THR A 59 -11.93 -9.50 -20.66
N SER A 60 -13.10 -9.94 -20.17
CA SER A 60 -13.34 -11.35 -19.88
C SER A 60 -13.36 -12.18 -21.18
N THR A 61 -13.28 -13.49 -21.06
CA THR A 61 -13.42 -14.43 -22.20
C THR A 61 -14.75 -14.26 -22.95
N ASP A 62 -15.78 -13.79 -22.25
CA ASP A 62 -17.12 -13.50 -22.79
C ASP A 62 -17.25 -12.05 -23.34
N GLY A 63 -16.14 -11.30 -23.43
CA GLY A 63 -16.12 -9.94 -23.96
C GLY A 63 -16.62 -8.85 -23.00
N THR A 64 -16.95 -9.20 -21.75
CA THR A 64 -17.36 -8.22 -20.74
C THR A 64 -16.17 -7.39 -20.26
N LEU A 65 -16.33 -6.06 -20.19
CA LEU A 65 -15.30 -5.17 -19.64
C LEU A 65 -15.18 -5.37 -18.12
N LEU A 66 -14.01 -5.86 -17.68
CA LEU A 66 -13.66 -5.98 -16.28
C LEU A 66 -13.01 -4.68 -15.82
N ARG A 67 -13.50 -4.18 -14.68
CA ARG A 67 -12.84 -3.07 -13.99
C ARG A 67 -11.52 -3.60 -13.44
N PRO A 68 -10.37 -3.02 -13.79
CA PRO A 68 -9.10 -3.45 -13.23
C PRO A 68 -9.12 -3.34 -11.71
N ALA A 69 -8.52 -4.31 -11.03
CA ALA A 69 -8.30 -4.24 -9.60
C ALA A 69 -7.50 -2.97 -9.27
N PRO A 70 -7.84 -2.24 -8.20
CA PRO A 70 -7.09 -1.06 -7.82
C PRO A 70 -5.64 -1.44 -7.51
N PHE A 71 -4.70 -0.71 -8.10
CA PHE A 71 -3.29 -0.84 -7.75
C PHE A 71 -3.07 -0.29 -6.33
N LEU A 72 -2.73 -1.15 -5.39
CA LEU A 72 -2.42 -0.76 -4.00
C LEU A 72 -0.91 -0.47 -3.85
N VAL A 73 -0.09 -1.46 -4.15
CA VAL A 73 1.38 -1.45 -4.10
C VAL A 73 1.92 -2.46 -5.10
N CYS A 74 3.18 -2.30 -5.52
CA CYS A 74 3.83 -3.34 -6.31
C CYS A 74 4.17 -4.57 -5.43
N PRO A 75 4.35 -5.77 -6.04
CA PRO A 75 4.62 -6.99 -5.29
C PRO A 75 5.87 -6.88 -4.41
N MET A 76 6.92 -6.23 -4.91
CA MET A 76 8.16 -6.03 -4.14
C MET A 76 7.98 -5.08 -2.96
N LEU A 77 7.13 -4.06 -3.09
CA LEU A 77 6.80 -3.18 -1.96
C LEU A 77 5.95 -3.91 -0.94
N ARG A 78 5.02 -4.77 -1.36
CA ARG A 78 4.26 -5.63 -0.44
C ARG A 78 5.20 -6.53 0.37
N ALA A 79 6.11 -7.23 -0.29
CA ALA A 79 7.11 -8.07 0.39
C ALA A 79 7.97 -7.24 1.36
N SER A 80 8.39 -6.04 0.97
CA SER A 80 9.15 -5.13 1.84
C SER A 80 8.35 -4.73 3.09
N ILE A 81 7.04 -4.51 2.97
CA ILE A 81 6.15 -4.20 4.10
C ILE A 81 5.98 -5.39 5.02
N GLU A 82 5.72 -6.58 4.46
CA GLU A 82 5.56 -7.82 5.22
C GLU A 82 6.84 -8.14 5.99
N GLN A 83 7.99 -8.04 5.34
CA GLN A 83 9.29 -8.22 5.99
C GLN A 83 9.51 -7.18 7.10
N ALA A 84 9.19 -5.91 6.87
CA ALA A 84 9.33 -4.86 7.89
C ALA A 84 8.41 -5.11 9.11
N ALA A 85 7.22 -5.68 8.90
CA ALA A 85 6.34 -6.09 9.98
C ALA A 85 6.90 -7.30 10.74
N SER A 86 7.37 -8.33 10.04
CA SER A 86 8.00 -9.51 10.66
C SER A 86 9.28 -9.17 11.44
N MET A 87 10.01 -8.14 11.04
CA MET A 87 11.19 -7.64 11.78
C MET A 87 10.83 -6.68 12.92
N GLY A 88 9.55 -6.37 13.13
CA GLY A 88 9.10 -5.39 14.14
C GLY A 88 9.41 -3.92 13.79
N SER A 89 9.89 -3.64 12.58
CA SER A 89 10.16 -2.28 12.12
C SER A 89 8.87 -1.51 11.82
N VAL A 90 7.81 -2.21 11.39
CA VAL A 90 6.45 -1.67 11.28
C VAL A 90 5.59 -2.35 12.35
N PRO A 91 5.10 -1.64 13.36
CA PRO A 91 4.24 -2.25 14.38
C PRO A 91 2.91 -2.70 13.80
N VAL A 92 2.43 -3.87 14.25
CA VAL A 92 1.09 -4.40 13.95
C VAL A 92 0.21 -4.12 15.16
N LEU A 93 -0.80 -3.26 14.99
CA LEU A 93 -1.56 -2.74 16.13
C LEU A 93 -2.46 -3.77 16.83
N ASP A 94 -2.89 -4.81 16.14
CA ASP A 94 -3.66 -5.91 16.74
C ASP A 94 -2.86 -6.70 17.78
N GLU A 95 -1.53 -6.60 17.74
CA GLU A 95 -0.61 -7.27 18.67
C GLU A 95 -0.12 -6.37 19.81
N LEU A 96 -0.62 -5.12 19.87
CA LEU A 96 -0.15 -4.05 20.78
C LEU A 96 -1.13 -3.77 21.92
#